data_AF-A0A819AKZ2-F1
#
_entry.id   AF-A0A819AKZ2-F1
#
_cell.length_a   1.000
_cell.length_b   1.000
_cell.length_c   1.000
_cell.angle_alpha   90.00
_cell.angle_beta   90.00
_cell.angle_gamma   90.00
#
_symmetry.space_group_name_H-M   'P 1'
#
loop_
_entity.id
_entity.type
_entity.pdbx_description
1 polymer ?
#
loop_
_entity_poly.entity_id
_entity_poly.type
_entity_poly.pdbx_seq_one_letter_code
_entity_poly.pdbx_strand_id
1 'polypeptide(L)'
;MNDNFEQLVNALSITPLSIDILSKLTLLIEQQTFESDPLFISQSIQSLLVLENWAWQRLSYDSHQWISQSSYLTLFHTLSSFNKNLIINFDNIEVETKALLLISCTVDQVNSIFEGINQSNDDNDRFIAIISVWFDNLAFFINEDPQFDTSPIIYHINQYIGRNYVMTDQFKFYLTQLQQQTNLPKSIFTTKQLFYIKICSLSLSSYLAAKAQNFLFTAEEILHHVGNQYLQIINIHSHTMESWSDELLICMTYLTAFICGCCWWGGEKNNSRLMRINSYQPFYEVIKSEQSSNVLILIDVILQFLLYILQTQNMICFFRSNILSPDILLIIAENSSCDKLSLYAYAVLSEVLTDEKLKGLKVTDSICNFLFDILEQGW
;
A
#
# COMPACT_ATOMS: atom_id res chain seq x y z
N MET A 1 25.91 26.94 16.26
CA MET A 1 25.26 26.31 17.43
C MET A 1 24.65 25.03 16.90
N ASN A 2 25.06 23.86 17.41
CA ASN A 2 24.38 22.60 17.12
C ASN A 2 23.12 22.61 17.97
N ASP A 3 22.00 23.04 17.38
CA ASP A 3 20.71 22.95 18.06
C ASP A 3 20.41 21.46 18.28
N ASN A 4 20.26 21.03 19.54
CA ASN A 4 19.90 19.65 19.88
C ASN A 4 18.49 19.36 19.32
N PHE A 5 18.27 18.19 18.71
CA PHE A 5 16.99 17.80 18.12
C PHE A 5 15.82 18.00 19.09
N GLU A 6 16.00 17.66 20.37
CA GLU A 6 15.01 17.89 21.43
C GLU A 6 14.64 19.37 21.58
N GLN A 7 15.61 20.29 21.48
CA GLN A 7 15.35 21.73 21.60
C GLN A 7 14.53 22.25 20.40
N LEU A 8 14.81 21.74 19.20
CA LEU A 8 14.07 22.10 17.99
C LEU A 8 12.62 21.62 18.07
N VAL A 9 12.40 20.38 18.53
CA VAL A 9 11.06 19.82 18.73
C VAL A 9 10.30 20.59 19.80
N ASN A 10 10.91 20.90 20.94
CA ASN A 10 10.28 21.69 22.00
C ASN A 10 9.83 23.08 21.52
N ALA A 11 10.57 23.67 20.58
CA ALA A 11 10.24 24.96 20.00
C ALA A 11 9.00 24.94 19.08
N LEU A 12 8.50 23.76 18.67
CA LEU A 12 7.24 23.62 17.90
C LEU A 12 6.01 24.09 18.67
N SER A 13 6.07 24.07 20.01
CA SER A 13 5.01 24.54 20.89
C SER A 13 4.92 26.07 21.01
N ILE A 14 5.92 26.80 20.51
CA ILE A 14 6.04 28.26 20.66
C ILE A 14 5.38 28.95 19.45
N THR A 15 4.35 29.75 19.71
CA THR A 15 3.69 30.58 18.69
C THR A 15 4.15 32.04 18.75
N PRO A 16 4.48 32.68 17.61
CA PRO A 16 4.47 32.15 16.24
C PRO A 16 5.67 31.22 15.96
N LEU A 17 5.42 30.14 15.22
CA LEU A 17 6.46 29.17 14.87
C LEU A 17 7.44 29.76 13.85
N SER A 18 8.73 29.73 14.16
CA SER A 18 9.77 30.19 13.25
C SER A 18 9.99 29.22 12.09
N ILE A 19 10.04 29.74 10.87
CA ILE A 19 10.40 28.97 9.66
C ILE A 19 11.80 28.34 9.79
N ASP A 20 12.72 28.98 10.51
CA ASP A 20 14.07 28.46 10.75
C ASP A 20 14.03 27.12 11.52
N ILE A 21 13.11 26.98 12.47
CA ILE A 21 12.93 25.73 13.23
C ILE A 21 12.48 24.60 12.30
N LEU A 22 11.50 24.87 11.43
CA LEU A 22 11.00 23.89 10.45
C LEU A 22 12.11 23.44 9.50
N SER A 23 12.90 24.38 8.99
CA SER A 23 14.01 24.09 8.08
C SER A 23 15.10 23.25 8.76
N LYS A 24 15.45 23.56 10.01
CA LYS A 24 16.45 22.78 10.78
C LYS A 24 15.96 21.37 11.12
N LEU A 25 14.69 21.23 11.52
CA LEU A 25 14.07 19.92 11.72
C LEU A 25 14.07 19.10 10.43
N THR A 26 13.72 19.73 9.30
CA THR A 26 13.73 19.08 7.99
C THR A 26 15.12 18.54 7.67
N LEU A 27 16.16 19.37 7.78
CA LEU A 27 17.54 18.96 7.48
C LEU A 27 18.02 17.81 8.38
N LEU A 28 17.71 17.86 9.67
CA LEU A 28 18.08 16.79 10.60
C LEU A 28 17.37 15.48 10.26
N ILE A 29 16.06 15.50 10.07
CA ILE A 29 15.30 14.28 9.74
C ILE A 29 15.72 13.73 8.37
N GLU A 30 15.95 14.59 7.38
CA GLU A 30 16.42 14.17 6.06
C GLU A 30 17.80 13.50 6.15
N GLN A 31 18.73 14.07 6.91
CA GLN A 31 20.04 13.46 7.16
C GLN A 31 19.90 12.09 7.83
N GLN A 32 19.07 11.97 8.88
CA GLN A 32 18.85 10.70 9.57
C GLN A 32 18.10 9.67 8.71
N THR A 33 17.25 10.12 7.79
CA THR A 33 16.61 9.25 6.80
C THR A 33 17.65 8.68 5.83
N PHE A 34 18.61 9.49 5.39
CA PHE A 34 19.67 9.04 4.50
C PHE A 34 20.69 8.12 5.20
N GLU A 35 21.11 8.48 6.41
CA GLU A 35 22.10 7.73 7.19
C GLU A 35 21.54 6.40 7.73
N SER A 36 20.21 6.31 7.89
CA SER A 36 19.52 5.13 8.44
C SER A 36 20.10 4.64 9.78
N ASP A 37 20.46 5.57 10.67
CA ASP A 37 21.09 5.26 11.97
C ASP A 37 20.04 4.85 13.03
N PRO A 38 20.00 3.57 13.47
CA PRO A 38 19.04 3.12 14.49
C PRO A 38 19.28 3.76 15.87
N LEU A 39 20.50 4.24 16.15
CA LEU A 39 20.82 4.90 17.41
C LEU A 39 20.07 6.22 17.55
N PHE A 40 19.83 6.94 16.46
CA PHE A 40 19.04 8.17 16.49
C PHE A 40 17.62 7.92 16.98
N ILE A 41 16.96 6.86 16.49
CA ILE A 41 15.60 6.51 16.89
C ILE A 41 15.54 6.18 18.38
N SER A 42 16.43 5.29 18.84
CA SER A 42 16.45 4.86 20.25
C SER A 42 16.79 6.00 21.22
N GLN A 43 17.70 6.90 20.85
CA GLN A 43 18.10 8.05 21.68
C GLN A 43 17.09 9.19 21.64
N SER A 44 16.38 9.36 20.53
CA SER A 44 15.48 10.50 20.30
C SER A 44 14.00 10.13 20.34
N ILE A 45 13.65 8.93 20.83
CA ILE A 45 12.29 8.40 20.73
C ILE A 45 11.22 9.35 21.28
N GLN A 46 11.48 9.98 22.43
CA GLN A 46 10.55 10.91 23.04
C GLN A 46 10.36 12.17 22.19
N SER A 47 11.44 12.71 21.63
CA SER A 47 11.39 13.88 20.74
C SER A 47 10.70 13.54 19.41
N LEU A 48 10.93 12.34 18.87
CA LEU A 48 10.23 11.86 17.68
C LEU A 48 8.74 11.70 17.94
N LEU A 49 8.35 11.13 19.08
CA LEU A 49 6.94 11.05 19.49
C LEU A 49 6.30 12.43 19.60
N VAL A 50 6.99 13.42 20.16
CA VAL A 50 6.46 14.80 20.24
C VAL A 50 6.31 15.41 18.84
N LEU A 51 7.26 15.16 17.94
CA LEU A 51 7.21 15.65 16.56
C LEU A 51 6.06 15.01 15.75
N GLU A 52 5.88 13.69 15.85
CA GLU A 52 4.78 12.98 15.20
C GLU A 52 3.41 13.41 15.76
N ASN A 53 3.30 13.53 17.09
CA ASN A 53 2.10 14.08 17.73
C ASN A 53 1.78 15.49 17.24
N TRP A 54 2.80 16.35 17.14
CA TRP A 54 2.64 17.69 16.59
C TRP A 54 2.19 17.65 15.14
N ALA A 55 2.73 16.76 14.31
CA ALA A 55 2.34 16.61 12.91
C ALA A 55 0.86 16.21 12.79
N TRP A 56 0.43 15.18 13.53
CA TRP A 56 -0.97 14.75 13.57
C TRP A 56 -1.91 15.85 14.08
N GLN A 57 -1.52 16.54 15.15
CA GLN A 57 -2.27 17.71 15.62
C GLN A 57 -2.39 18.74 14.51
N ARG A 58 -1.28 19.08 13.85
CA ARG A 58 -1.26 20.11 12.80
C ARG A 58 -2.13 19.76 11.60
N LEU A 59 -2.18 18.49 11.22
CA LEU A 59 -3.04 17.95 10.17
C LEU A 59 -4.53 18.01 10.52
N SER A 60 -4.87 17.87 11.81
CA SER A 60 -6.24 17.94 12.31
C SER A 60 -6.80 19.37 12.49
N TYR A 61 -6.02 20.42 12.27
CA TYR A 61 -6.50 21.81 12.41
C TYR A 61 -7.25 22.31 11.17
N ASP A 62 -8.48 22.77 11.37
CA ASP A 62 -9.44 23.22 10.32
C ASP A 62 -8.98 24.37 9.41
N SER A 63 -7.98 25.18 9.81
CA SER A 63 -7.65 26.37 9.03
C SER A 63 -6.78 26.08 7.81
N HIS A 64 -5.98 25.02 7.83
CA HIS A 64 -5.05 24.56 6.78
C HIS A 64 -4.19 25.65 6.07
N GLN A 65 -4.15 26.89 6.58
CA GLN A 65 -3.41 28.02 6.00
C GLN A 65 -1.91 27.76 5.94
N TRP A 66 -1.41 26.85 6.78
CA TRP A 66 -0.02 26.46 6.82
C TRP A 66 0.43 25.70 5.57
N ILE A 67 -0.50 25.07 4.84
CA ILE A 67 -0.22 24.23 3.66
C ILE A 67 0.29 25.07 2.48
N SER A 68 -0.02 26.36 2.44
CA SER A 68 0.53 27.25 1.41
C SER A 68 2.01 27.59 1.63
N GLN A 69 2.57 27.30 2.81
CA GLN A 69 3.96 27.60 3.13
C GLN A 69 4.86 26.40 2.78
N SER A 70 5.87 26.64 1.94
CA SER A 70 6.77 25.58 1.44
C SER A 70 7.48 24.83 2.56
N SER A 71 7.90 25.51 3.63
CA SER A 71 8.63 24.88 4.74
C SER A 71 7.81 23.82 5.48
N TYR A 72 6.50 24.02 5.62
CA TYR A 72 5.64 22.97 6.17
C TYR A 72 5.53 21.80 5.20
N LEU A 73 5.25 22.07 3.91
CA LEU A 73 5.17 21.01 2.90
C LEU A 73 6.43 20.14 2.88
N THR A 74 7.61 20.77 2.86
CA THR A 74 8.88 20.06 2.88
C THR A 74 9.04 19.22 4.14
N LEU A 75 8.76 19.78 5.32
CA LEU A 75 8.85 19.02 6.58
C LEU A 75 7.90 17.81 6.56
N PHE A 76 6.65 17.98 6.13
CA PHE A 76 5.70 16.87 6.05
C PHE A 76 6.17 15.79 5.04
N HIS A 77 6.66 16.18 3.87
CA HIS A 77 7.22 15.20 2.94
C HIS A 77 8.41 14.44 3.54
N THR A 78 9.33 15.15 4.18
CA THR A 78 10.50 14.56 4.85
C THR A 78 10.10 13.62 5.98
N LEU A 79 9.14 13.99 6.83
CA LEU A 79 8.60 13.11 7.88
C LEU A 79 7.94 11.86 7.30
N SER A 80 7.18 12.00 6.21
CA SER A 80 6.57 10.82 5.58
C SER A 80 7.61 9.86 4.99
N SER A 81 8.70 10.40 4.42
CA SER A 81 9.82 9.60 3.92
C SER A 81 10.56 8.91 5.06
N PHE A 82 10.80 9.62 6.16
CA PHE A 82 11.36 9.05 7.39
C PHE A 82 10.50 7.92 7.93
N ASN A 83 9.18 8.11 8.02
CA ASN A 83 8.23 7.11 8.48
C ASN A 83 8.19 5.87 7.58
N LYS A 84 8.28 6.06 6.26
CA LYS A 84 8.41 4.94 5.33
C LYS A 84 9.73 4.19 5.54
N ASN A 85 10.82 4.92 5.76
CA ASN A 85 12.12 4.34 6.03
C ASN A 85 12.11 3.54 7.34
N LEU A 86 11.48 4.07 8.40
CA LEU A 86 11.27 3.42 9.69
C LEU A 86 10.58 2.06 9.56
N ILE A 87 9.59 1.96 8.66
CA ILE A 87 8.88 0.69 8.38
C ILE A 87 9.83 -0.31 7.72
N ILE A 88 10.48 0.09 6.63
CA ILE A 88 11.15 -0.83 5.69
C ILE A 88 12.59 -1.17 6.09
N ASN A 89 13.36 -0.20 6.59
CA ASN A 89 14.83 -0.32 6.68
C ASN A 89 15.37 -0.43 8.11
N PHE A 90 14.52 -0.36 9.13
CA PHE A 90 14.93 -0.42 10.53
C PHE A 90 14.43 -1.69 11.23
N ASP A 91 14.97 -2.84 10.87
CA ASP A 91 14.60 -4.13 11.45
C ASP A 91 15.00 -4.28 12.92
N ASN A 92 16.03 -3.53 13.34
CA ASN A 92 16.53 -3.54 14.71
C ASN A 92 15.66 -2.75 15.71
N ILE A 93 14.59 -2.10 15.24
CA ILE A 93 13.65 -1.35 16.10
C ILE A 93 12.42 -2.20 16.33
N GLU A 94 12.06 -2.41 17.60
CA GLU A 94 10.87 -3.18 18.00
C GLU A 94 9.61 -2.62 17.32
N VAL A 95 8.75 -3.52 16.83
CA VAL A 95 7.55 -3.16 16.08
C VAL A 95 6.59 -2.31 16.92
N GLU A 96 6.49 -2.57 18.22
CA GLU A 96 5.71 -1.75 19.16
C GLU A 96 6.22 -0.31 19.22
N THR A 97 7.53 -0.10 19.09
CA THR A 97 8.13 1.24 19.04
C THR A 97 7.78 1.94 17.71
N LYS A 98 7.83 1.20 16.59
CA LYS A 98 7.37 1.72 15.29
C LYS A 98 5.89 2.11 15.36
N ALA A 99 5.05 1.27 15.94
CA ALA A 99 3.62 1.52 16.11
C ALA A 99 3.34 2.78 16.95
N LEU A 100 4.07 2.99 18.05
CA LEU A 100 3.93 4.17 18.89
C LEU A 100 4.23 5.48 18.14
N LEU A 101 5.22 5.46 17.24
CA LEU A 101 5.56 6.62 16.41
C LEU A 101 4.50 6.87 15.33
N LEU A 102 4.19 5.84 14.54
CA LEU A 102 3.32 5.93 13.36
C LEU A 102 1.84 6.13 13.72
N ILE A 103 1.39 5.57 14.84
CA ILE A 103 -0.01 5.58 15.30
C ILE A 103 -0.13 6.42 16.58
N SER A 104 0.46 7.61 16.59
CA SER A 104 0.44 8.54 17.72
C SER A 104 -0.82 9.42 17.79
N CYS A 105 -1.71 9.34 16.79
CA CYS A 105 -2.94 10.14 16.75
C CYS A 105 -4.10 9.59 17.60
N THR A 106 -5.09 10.44 17.81
CA THR A 106 -6.36 10.15 18.45
C THR A 106 -7.48 10.01 17.43
N VAL A 107 -8.57 9.34 17.83
CA VAL A 107 -9.78 9.21 16.98
C VAL A 107 -10.35 10.57 16.57
N ASP A 108 -10.34 11.55 17.47
CA ASP A 108 -10.83 12.90 17.19
C ASP A 108 -10.01 13.60 16.11
N GLN A 109 -8.67 13.48 16.16
CA GLN A 109 -7.80 14.03 15.13
C GLN A 109 -8.04 13.38 13.76
N VAL A 110 -8.25 12.07 13.73
CA VAL A 110 -8.60 11.33 12.52
C VAL A 110 -9.94 11.81 11.95
N ASN A 111 -10.94 12.03 12.81
CA ASN A 111 -12.23 12.58 12.39
C ASN A 111 -12.07 13.96 11.75
N SER A 112 -11.33 14.87 12.39
CA SER A 112 -11.07 16.21 11.83
C SER A 112 -10.33 16.15 10.49
N ILE A 113 -9.41 15.19 10.32
CA ILE A 113 -8.74 14.97 9.03
C ILE A 113 -9.74 14.56 7.95
N PHE A 114 -10.62 13.60 8.23
CA PHE A 114 -11.65 13.19 7.28
C PHE A 114 -12.68 14.30 6.99
N GLU A 115 -13.04 15.09 7.99
CA GLU A 115 -13.88 16.29 7.81
C GLU A 115 -13.20 17.28 6.87
N GLY A 116 -11.89 17.54 7.04
CA GLY A 116 -11.11 18.39 6.15
C GLY A 116 -11.08 17.88 4.71
N ILE A 117 -10.91 16.56 4.51
CA ILE A 117 -10.97 15.95 3.17
C ILE A 117 -12.35 16.16 2.53
N ASN A 118 -13.42 15.98 3.31
CA ASN A 118 -14.80 16.09 2.82
C ASN A 118 -15.24 17.54 2.55
N GLN A 119 -14.72 18.51 3.30
CA GLN A 119 -15.02 19.93 3.13
C GLN A 119 -14.24 20.57 1.97
N SER A 120 -13.12 19.97 1.56
CA SER A 120 -12.35 20.47 0.44
C SER A 120 -13.18 20.48 -0.84
N ASN A 121 -13.18 21.60 -1.56
CA ASN A 121 -13.81 21.73 -2.88
C ASN A 121 -12.78 21.70 -4.03
N ASP A 122 -11.49 21.63 -3.71
CA ASP A 122 -10.40 21.52 -4.70
C ASP A 122 -10.08 20.04 -4.93
N ASP A 123 -10.19 19.58 -6.18
CA ASP A 123 -9.88 18.20 -6.52
C ASP A 123 -8.37 17.90 -6.43
N ASN A 124 -7.52 18.94 -6.45
CA ASN A 124 -6.06 18.85 -6.34
C ASN A 124 -5.53 19.45 -5.02
N ASP A 125 -6.33 19.36 -3.96
CA ASP A 125 -5.98 19.92 -2.65
C ASP A 125 -4.69 19.30 -2.09
N ARG A 126 -3.73 20.17 -1.77
CA ARG A 126 -2.43 19.80 -1.19
C ARG A 126 -2.58 19.14 0.18
N PHE A 127 -3.62 19.46 0.95
CA PHE A 127 -3.93 18.79 2.20
C PHE A 127 -4.16 17.29 1.99
N ILE A 128 -5.00 16.97 1.00
CA ILE A 128 -5.34 15.59 0.67
C ILE A 128 -4.09 14.87 0.17
N ALA A 129 -3.20 15.55 -0.57
CA ALA A 129 -1.93 14.97 -1.00
C ALA A 129 -1.03 14.59 0.19
N ILE A 130 -0.93 15.44 1.22
CA ILE A 130 -0.13 15.15 2.43
C ILE A 130 -0.73 13.98 3.21
N ILE A 131 -2.03 14.04 3.52
CA ILE A 131 -2.73 12.98 4.27
C ILE A 131 -2.66 11.64 3.54
N SER A 132 -2.75 11.67 2.21
CA SER A 132 -2.61 10.48 1.38
C SER A 132 -1.32 9.72 1.68
N VAL A 133 -0.19 10.42 1.84
CA VAL A 133 1.10 9.75 2.13
C VAL A 133 1.16 9.23 3.56
N TRP A 134 0.52 9.91 4.52
CA TRP A 134 0.41 9.39 5.89
C TRP A 134 -0.40 8.09 5.94
N PHE A 135 -1.54 8.04 5.24
CA PHE A 135 -2.36 6.82 5.16
C PHE A 135 -1.68 5.72 4.33
N ASP A 136 -0.90 6.08 3.31
CA ASP A 136 -0.03 5.15 2.57
C ASP A 136 0.94 4.45 3.54
N ASN A 137 1.65 5.21 4.38
CA ASN A 137 2.57 4.67 5.38
C ASN A 137 1.87 3.79 6.42
N LEU A 138 0.70 4.20 6.93
CA LEU A 138 -0.08 3.37 7.85
C LEU A 138 -0.50 2.04 7.20
N ALA A 139 -0.92 2.07 5.93
CA ALA A 139 -1.31 0.87 5.22
C ALA A 139 -0.13 -0.07 4.94
N PHE A 140 1.07 0.48 4.65
CA PHE A 140 2.30 -0.30 4.56
C PHE A 140 2.66 -0.93 5.90
N PHE A 141 2.59 -0.16 6.99
CA PHE A 141 2.86 -0.69 8.33
C PHE A 141 1.93 -1.85 8.68
N ILE A 142 0.63 -1.75 8.43
CA ILE A 142 -0.32 -2.85 8.68
C ILE A 142 -0.08 -4.06 7.78
N ASN A 143 0.41 -3.85 6.55
CA ASN A 143 0.76 -4.95 5.67
C ASN A 143 1.95 -5.77 6.22
N GLU A 144 2.98 -5.10 6.72
CA GLU A 144 4.16 -5.75 7.30
C GLU A 144 3.89 -6.31 8.71
N ASP A 145 3.05 -5.62 9.49
CA ASP A 145 2.74 -5.95 10.87
C ASP A 145 1.21 -6.15 11.10
N PRO A 146 0.59 -7.23 10.55
CA PRO A 146 -0.86 -7.45 10.59
C PRO A 146 -1.49 -7.46 11.98
N GLN A 147 -0.72 -7.78 13.02
CA GLN A 147 -1.19 -7.82 14.41
C GLN A 147 -1.71 -6.47 14.95
N PHE A 148 -1.42 -5.36 14.28
CA PHE A 148 -1.91 -4.03 14.64
C PHE A 148 -3.25 -3.66 13.99
N ASP A 149 -3.90 -4.56 13.25
CA ASP A 149 -5.24 -4.35 12.68
C ASP A 149 -6.31 -4.02 13.74
N THR A 150 -6.15 -4.57 14.95
CA THR A 150 -7.05 -4.30 16.08
C THR A 150 -6.78 -2.98 16.81
N SER A 151 -5.75 -2.21 16.41
CA SER A 151 -5.49 -0.88 16.98
C SER A 151 -6.74 0.01 16.81
N PRO A 152 -7.23 0.68 17.87
CA PRO A 152 -8.44 1.49 17.80
C PRO A 152 -8.42 2.54 16.68
N ILE A 153 -7.25 3.11 16.42
CA ILE A 153 -7.05 4.11 15.36
C ILE A 153 -7.14 3.48 13.97
N ILE A 154 -6.43 2.38 13.75
CA ILE A 154 -6.41 1.66 12.47
C ILE A 154 -7.78 1.10 12.14
N TYR A 155 -8.42 0.48 13.13
CA TYR A 155 -9.80 0.06 13.06
C TYR A 155 -10.69 1.24 12.64
N HIS A 156 -10.64 2.37 13.37
CA HIS A 156 -11.49 3.53 13.10
C HIS A 156 -11.28 4.12 11.69
N ILE A 157 -10.03 4.29 11.26
CA ILE A 157 -9.67 4.76 9.91
C ILE A 157 -10.32 3.86 8.85
N ASN A 158 -10.15 2.55 8.96
CA ASN A 158 -10.65 1.62 7.94
C ASN A 158 -12.18 1.52 7.94
N GLN A 159 -12.84 1.57 9.11
CA GLN A 159 -14.30 1.67 9.16
C GLN A 159 -14.82 2.93 8.47
N TYR A 160 -14.16 4.06 8.72
CA TYR A 160 -14.53 5.34 8.12
C TYR A 160 -14.32 5.31 6.60
N ILE A 161 -13.17 4.79 6.14
CA ILE A 161 -12.86 4.61 4.71
C ILE A 161 -13.90 3.74 4.02
N GLY A 162 -14.21 2.58 4.60
CA GLY A 162 -15.21 1.66 4.09
C GLY A 162 -16.56 2.34 3.90
N ARG A 163 -17.04 3.00 4.95
CA ARG A 163 -18.39 3.59 4.97
C ARG A 163 -18.52 4.85 4.13
N ASN A 164 -17.58 5.77 4.23
CA ASN A 164 -17.72 7.13 3.70
C ASN A 164 -17.00 7.35 2.37
N TYR A 165 -16.17 6.41 1.93
CA TYR A 165 -15.47 6.50 0.65
C TYR A 165 -15.79 5.31 -0.23
N VAL A 166 -15.41 4.09 0.14
CA VAL A 166 -15.49 2.92 -0.76
C VAL A 166 -16.92 2.48 -1.05
N MET A 167 -17.78 2.41 -0.02
CA MET A 167 -19.19 2.04 -0.17
C MET A 167 -20.09 3.22 -0.57
N THR A 168 -19.58 4.12 -1.42
CA THR A 168 -20.33 5.29 -1.92
C THR A 168 -20.48 5.29 -3.43
N ASP A 169 -21.41 6.10 -3.94
CA ASP A 169 -21.57 6.34 -5.37
C ASP A 169 -20.42 7.18 -5.95
N GLN A 170 -19.75 8.00 -5.14
CA GLN A 170 -18.60 8.79 -5.56
C GLN A 170 -17.41 7.90 -5.94
N PHE A 171 -17.15 6.85 -5.15
CA PHE A 171 -16.13 5.86 -5.50
C PHE A 171 -16.48 5.13 -6.80
N LYS A 172 -17.73 4.69 -6.97
CA LYS A 172 -18.21 4.09 -8.23
C LYS A 172 -18.07 5.03 -9.43
N PHE A 173 -18.34 6.32 -9.23
CA PHE A 173 -18.16 7.34 -10.27
C PHE A 173 -16.69 7.42 -10.69
N TYR A 174 -15.76 7.48 -9.74
CA TYR A 174 -14.32 7.48 -10.04
C TYR A 174 -13.85 6.19 -10.72
N LEU A 175 -14.38 5.02 -10.35
CA LEU A 175 -14.12 3.77 -11.06
C LEU A 175 -14.64 3.83 -12.51
N THR A 176 -15.82 4.40 -12.72
CA THR A 176 -16.41 4.53 -14.07
C THR A 176 -15.57 5.45 -14.96
N GLN A 177 -14.95 6.50 -14.41
CA GLN A 177 -14.00 7.33 -15.16
C GLN A 177 -12.77 6.55 -15.63
N LEU A 178 -12.29 5.60 -14.83
CA LEU A 178 -11.22 4.69 -15.26
C LEU A 178 -11.65 3.75 -16.39
N GLN A 179 -12.93 3.63 -16.75
CA GLN A 179 -13.36 2.78 -17.87
C GLN A 179 -13.21 3.46 -19.24
N GLN A 180 -12.69 4.68 -19.31
CA GLN A 180 -12.54 5.38 -20.59
C GLN A 180 -11.44 4.72 -21.44
N GLN A 181 -11.84 4.23 -22.63
CA GLN A 181 -11.11 3.25 -23.46
C GLN A 181 -9.86 3.76 -24.20
N THR A 182 -9.49 5.04 -24.08
CA THR A 182 -8.43 5.58 -24.95
C THR A 182 -7.70 6.72 -24.26
N ASN A 183 -6.40 6.55 -24.03
CA ASN A 183 -5.48 7.57 -23.50
C ASN A 183 -6.09 8.41 -22.38
N LEU A 184 -6.36 7.77 -21.23
CA LEU A 184 -6.81 8.45 -20.01
C LEU A 184 -5.93 9.68 -19.80
N PRO A 185 -6.47 10.91 -19.96
CA PRO A 185 -5.66 12.09 -19.83
C PRO A 185 -5.17 12.17 -18.39
N LYS A 186 -3.89 12.54 -18.21
CA LYS A 186 -3.29 12.68 -16.87
C LYS A 186 -4.14 13.58 -15.95
N SER A 187 -4.87 14.53 -16.53
CA SER A 187 -5.80 15.42 -15.81
C SER A 187 -6.97 14.73 -15.12
N ILE A 188 -7.27 13.46 -15.44
CA ILE A 188 -8.26 12.68 -14.66
C ILE A 188 -7.71 12.37 -13.27
N PHE A 189 -6.41 12.11 -13.10
CA PHE A 189 -5.83 11.72 -11.82
C PHE A 189 -5.63 12.90 -10.88
N THR A 190 -6.75 13.47 -10.43
CA THR A 190 -6.76 14.48 -9.38
C THR A 190 -6.37 13.88 -8.04
N THR A 191 -5.90 14.71 -7.11
CA THR A 191 -5.51 14.25 -5.77
C THR A 191 -6.65 13.57 -5.04
N LYS A 192 -7.89 14.07 -5.15
CA LYS A 192 -9.07 13.40 -4.59
C LYS A 192 -9.36 12.05 -5.23
N GLN A 193 -9.29 11.96 -6.56
CA GLN A 193 -9.51 10.69 -7.24
C GLN A 193 -8.46 9.66 -6.85
N LEU A 194 -7.20 10.07 -6.73
CA LEU A 194 -6.13 9.21 -6.21
C LEU A 194 -6.36 8.83 -4.75
N PHE A 195 -6.82 9.73 -3.89
CA PHE A 195 -7.17 9.38 -2.51
C PHE A 195 -8.26 8.29 -2.46
N TYR A 196 -9.32 8.45 -3.26
CA TYR A 196 -10.39 7.45 -3.34
C TYR A 196 -9.86 6.13 -3.89
N ILE A 197 -9.25 6.12 -5.07
CA ILE A 197 -8.91 4.87 -5.76
C ILE A 197 -7.64 4.22 -5.19
N LYS A 198 -6.57 4.99 -5.00
CA LYS A 198 -5.29 4.48 -4.50
C LYS A 198 -5.35 4.24 -2.99
N ILE A 199 -5.54 5.30 -2.22
CA ILE A 199 -5.30 5.28 -0.76
C ILE A 199 -6.36 4.46 -0.03
N CYS A 200 -7.64 4.66 -0.36
CA CYS A 200 -8.70 3.89 0.29
C CYS A 200 -8.60 2.39 -0.04
N SER A 201 -8.30 2.05 -1.30
CA SER A 201 -8.11 0.65 -1.72
C SER A 201 -6.91 0.01 -1.04
N LEU A 202 -5.77 0.71 -0.98
CA LEU A 202 -4.59 0.22 -0.27
C LEU A 202 -4.87 0.00 1.22
N SER A 203 -5.44 1.00 1.91
CA SER A 203 -5.77 0.91 3.33
C SER A 203 -6.66 -0.30 3.63
N LEU A 204 -7.77 -0.44 2.88
CA LEU A 204 -8.65 -1.58 3.06
C LEU A 204 -8.00 -2.90 2.66
N SER A 205 -7.16 -2.92 1.62
CA SER A 205 -6.43 -4.14 1.23
C SER A 205 -5.57 -4.66 2.38
N SER A 206 -4.70 -3.81 2.94
CA SER A 206 -3.84 -4.18 4.06
C SER A 206 -4.67 -4.61 5.28
N TYR A 207 -5.73 -3.87 5.58
CA TYR A 207 -6.60 -4.14 6.72
C TYR A 207 -7.35 -5.48 6.62
N LEU A 208 -7.90 -5.78 5.44
CA LEU A 208 -8.62 -7.03 5.19
C LEU A 208 -7.67 -8.23 5.13
N ALA A 209 -6.47 -8.05 4.58
CA ALA A 209 -5.43 -9.09 4.56
C ALA A 209 -5.00 -9.50 5.98
N ALA A 210 -5.01 -8.56 6.93
CA ALA A 210 -4.75 -8.82 8.34
C ALA A 210 -5.85 -9.62 9.07
N LYS A 211 -6.93 -10.00 8.37
CA LYS A 211 -8.06 -10.80 8.89
C LYS A 211 -8.89 -10.10 9.97
N ALA A 212 -9.08 -8.79 9.83
CA ALA A 212 -9.92 -7.99 10.73
C ALA A 212 -11.32 -8.61 10.91
N GLN A 213 -11.65 -9.07 12.12
CA GLN A 213 -12.89 -9.84 12.33
C GLN A 213 -14.16 -8.97 12.41
N ASN A 214 -14.02 -7.66 12.62
CA ASN A 214 -15.12 -6.76 12.95
C ASN A 214 -15.27 -5.61 11.95
N PHE A 215 -15.35 -5.89 10.65
CA PHE A 215 -15.59 -4.86 9.64
C PHE A 215 -17.09 -4.61 9.39
N LEU A 216 -17.47 -3.36 9.09
CA LEU A 216 -18.87 -2.94 8.90
C LEU A 216 -19.60 -3.64 7.73
N PHE A 217 -18.86 -4.11 6.73
CA PHE A 217 -19.40 -4.72 5.53
C PHE A 217 -18.78 -6.09 5.32
N THR A 218 -19.50 -7.02 4.74
CA THR A 218 -18.96 -8.31 4.30
C THR A 218 -18.21 -8.19 2.98
N ALA A 219 -17.31 -9.14 2.70
CA ALA A 219 -16.63 -9.22 1.41
C ALA A 219 -17.61 -9.30 0.24
N GLU A 220 -18.74 -10.01 0.40
CA GLU A 220 -19.77 -10.14 -0.62
C GLU A 220 -20.45 -8.79 -0.93
N GLU A 221 -20.80 -8.01 0.10
CA GLU A 221 -21.41 -6.68 -0.09
C GLU A 221 -20.48 -5.73 -0.83
N ILE A 222 -19.19 -5.74 -0.47
CA ILE A 222 -18.17 -4.92 -1.13
C ILE A 222 -18.05 -5.34 -2.61
N LEU A 223 -17.85 -6.63 -2.88
CA LEU A 223 -17.69 -7.15 -4.24
C LEU A 223 -18.95 -6.95 -5.09
N HIS A 224 -20.14 -7.03 -4.49
CA HIS A 224 -21.40 -6.67 -5.16
C HIS A 224 -21.42 -5.19 -5.55
N HIS A 225 -20.91 -4.31 -4.70
CA HIS A 225 -20.86 -2.87 -4.94
C HIS A 225 -19.84 -2.48 -6.02
N VAL A 226 -18.61 -3.00 -5.98
CA VAL A 226 -17.50 -2.50 -6.84
C VAL A 226 -17.05 -3.47 -7.92
N GLY A 227 -17.40 -4.77 -7.82
CA GLY A 227 -16.79 -5.83 -8.61
C GLY A 227 -17.07 -5.73 -10.12
N ASN A 228 -18.27 -5.29 -10.50
CA ASN A 228 -18.62 -5.10 -11.91
C ASN A 228 -17.80 -3.98 -12.57
N GLN A 229 -17.62 -2.86 -11.86
CA GLN A 229 -16.84 -1.73 -12.35
C GLN A 229 -15.38 -2.14 -12.52
N TYR A 230 -14.81 -2.82 -11.51
CA TYR A 230 -13.44 -3.34 -11.57
C TYR A 230 -13.23 -4.30 -12.76
N LEU A 231 -14.13 -5.26 -12.96
CA LEU A 231 -14.12 -6.17 -14.11
C LEU A 231 -14.07 -5.43 -15.45
N GLN A 232 -14.85 -4.37 -15.60
CA GLN A 232 -14.86 -3.56 -16.82
C GLN A 232 -13.55 -2.80 -17.01
N ILE A 233 -12.98 -2.22 -15.95
CA ILE A 233 -11.68 -1.53 -16.01
C ILE A 233 -10.59 -2.50 -16.48
N ILE A 234 -10.53 -3.68 -15.87
CA ILE A 234 -9.59 -4.76 -16.22
C ILE A 234 -9.73 -5.14 -17.69
N ASN A 235 -10.95 -5.38 -18.18
CA ASN A 235 -11.19 -5.75 -19.59
C ASN A 235 -10.77 -4.66 -20.58
N ILE A 236 -10.79 -3.39 -20.18
CA ILE A 236 -10.48 -2.26 -21.06
C ILE A 236 -8.97 -2.00 -21.12
N HIS A 237 -8.29 -2.05 -19.98
CA HIS A 237 -6.90 -1.59 -19.86
C HIS A 237 -5.85 -2.69 -19.94
N SER A 238 -6.25 -3.93 -19.78
CA SER A 238 -5.37 -5.09 -19.89
C SER A 238 -4.57 -5.18 -21.20
N HIS A 239 -5.13 -4.71 -22.31
CA HIS A 239 -4.47 -4.69 -23.62
C HIS A 239 -3.56 -3.47 -23.84
N THR A 240 -3.56 -2.51 -22.91
CA THR A 240 -2.85 -1.23 -23.02
C THR A 240 -1.82 -1.04 -21.92
N MET A 241 -1.47 -2.11 -21.18
CA MET A 241 -0.57 -2.06 -20.02
C MET A 241 0.78 -1.39 -20.31
N GLU A 242 1.38 -1.63 -21.48
CA GLU A 242 2.65 -0.99 -21.89
C GLU A 242 2.55 0.54 -22.04
N SER A 243 1.33 1.08 -22.13
CA SER A 243 1.05 2.52 -22.30
C SER A 243 0.44 3.17 -21.06
N TRP A 244 0.33 2.44 -19.94
CA TRP A 244 -0.21 3.00 -18.70
C TRP A 244 0.68 4.12 -18.17
N SER A 245 0.05 5.19 -17.68
CA SER A 245 0.77 6.16 -16.86
C SER A 245 1.07 5.56 -15.49
N ASP A 246 2.01 6.16 -14.77
CA ASP A 246 2.33 5.75 -13.39
C ASP A 246 1.09 5.81 -12.49
N GLU A 247 0.23 6.82 -12.67
CA GLU A 247 -0.99 6.99 -11.88
C GLU A 247 -2.02 5.89 -12.17
N LEU A 248 -2.20 5.53 -13.45
CA LEU A 248 -3.07 4.42 -13.83
C LEU A 248 -2.54 3.10 -13.28
N LEU A 249 -1.24 2.82 -13.47
CA LEU A 249 -0.60 1.62 -12.93
C LEU A 249 -0.83 1.52 -11.42
N ILE A 250 -0.57 2.59 -10.68
CA ILE A 250 -0.81 2.69 -9.24
C ILE A 250 -2.28 2.37 -8.89
N CYS A 251 -3.24 2.99 -9.58
CA CYS A 251 -4.66 2.73 -9.34
C CYS A 251 -5.01 1.26 -9.58
N MET A 252 -4.52 0.67 -10.68
CA MET A 252 -4.74 -0.72 -11.03
C MET A 252 -4.13 -1.69 -10.00
N THR A 253 -2.91 -1.40 -9.53
CA THR A 253 -2.23 -2.14 -8.47
C THR A 253 -3.07 -2.20 -7.21
N TYR A 254 -3.47 -1.06 -6.67
CA TYR A 254 -4.16 -1.02 -5.38
C TYR A 254 -5.62 -1.44 -5.45
N LEU A 255 -6.31 -1.21 -6.58
CA LEU A 255 -7.63 -1.80 -6.79
C LEU A 255 -7.57 -3.32 -6.85
N THR A 256 -6.57 -3.87 -7.54
CA THR A 256 -6.36 -5.32 -7.61
C THR A 256 -6.05 -5.87 -6.22
N ALA A 257 -5.17 -5.22 -5.46
CA ALA A 257 -4.85 -5.58 -4.07
C ALA A 257 -6.11 -5.60 -3.20
N PHE A 258 -6.92 -4.56 -3.27
CA PHE A 258 -8.18 -4.46 -2.53
C PHE A 258 -9.17 -5.58 -2.86
N ILE A 259 -9.38 -5.86 -4.15
CA ILE A 259 -10.25 -6.95 -4.57
C ILE A 259 -9.70 -8.29 -4.05
N CYS A 260 -8.40 -8.53 -4.14
CA CYS A 260 -7.76 -9.72 -3.59
C CYS A 260 -7.93 -9.83 -2.07
N GLY A 261 -7.74 -8.72 -1.34
CA GLY A 261 -7.96 -8.64 0.12
C GLY A 261 -9.39 -9.00 0.51
N CYS A 262 -10.39 -8.52 -0.23
CA CYS A 262 -11.79 -8.91 -0.01
C CYS A 262 -12.00 -10.43 -0.19
N CYS A 263 -11.37 -11.01 -1.22
CA CYS A 263 -11.49 -12.44 -1.49
C CYS A 263 -10.86 -13.28 -0.39
N TRP A 264 -9.70 -12.88 0.11
CA TRP A 264 -9.01 -13.54 1.20
C TRP A 264 -9.82 -13.48 2.50
N TRP A 265 -10.30 -12.27 2.83
CA TRP A 265 -11.00 -12.00 4.08
C TRP A 265 -12.34 -12.76 4.19
N GLY A 266 -13.08 -12.88 3.09
CA GLY A 266 -14.40 -13.51 3.09
C GLY A 266 -14.40 -15.00 3.44
N GLY A 267 -13.28 -15.72 3.32
CA GLY A 267 -13.17 -17.15 3.63
C GLY A 267 -14.10 -18.10 2.82
N GLU A 268 -14.99 -17.56 1.99
CA GLU A 268 -16.03 -18.28 1.29
C GLU A 268 -15.65 -18.65 -0.14
N LYS A 269 -15.99 -19.89 -0.50
CA LYS A 269 -15.65 -20.57 -1.75
C LYS A 269 -16.42 -20.06 -2.99
N ASN A 270 -16.95 -18.83 -2.99
CA ASN A 270 -17.77 -18.32 -4.09
C ASN A 270 -16.92 -17.66 -5.20
N ASN A 271 -16.12 -18.51 -5.81
CA ASN A 271 -14.95 -18.13 -6.56
C ASN A 271 -15.14 -17.97 -8.08
N SER A 272 -16.34 -18.23 -8.60
CA SER A 272 -16.60 -18.25 -10.05
C SER A 272 -16.56 -16.88 -10.73
N ARG A 273 -16.82 -15.79 -9.99
CA ARG A 273 -16.73 -14.40 -10.50
C ARG A 273 -15.28 -13.90 -10.56
N LEU A 274 -14.43 -14.42 -9.67
CA LEU A 274 -13.01 -14.09 -9.55
C LEU A 274 -12.16 -14.80 -10.60
N MET A 275 -12.52 -16.04 -10.95
CA MET A 275 -11.92 -16.75 -12.08
C MET A 275 -11.97 -15.94 -13.37
N ARG A 276 -13.03 -15.16 -13.62
CA ARG A 276 -13.15 -14.32 -14.83
C ARG A 276 -12.18 -13.14 -14.85
N ILE A 277 -11.84 -12.60 -13.68
CA ILE A 277 -10.87 -11.50 -13.52
C ILE A 277 -9.46 -12.03 -13.83
N ASN A 278 -9.10 -13.20 -13.28
CA ASN A 278 -7.78 -13.81 -13.45
C ASN A 278 -7.59 -14.62 -14.72
N SER A 279 -8.64 -15.13 -15.34
CA SER A 279 -8.54 -15.84 -16.63
C SER A 279 -8.15 -14.93 -17.79
N TYR A 280 -7.92 -13.64 -17.51
CA TYR A 280 -7.60 -12.64 -18.50
C TYR A 280 -6.12 -12.73 -18.90
N GLN A 281 -5.87 -13.61 -19.87
CA GLN A 281 -4.57 -13.97 -20.45
C GLN A 281 -3.59 -12.78 -20.70
N PRO A 282 -4.04 -11.60 -21.19
CA PRO A 282 -3.14 -10.47 -21.44
C PRO A 282 -2.40 -9.86 -20.23
N PHE A 283 -2.84 -10.07 -18.98
CA PHE A 283 -2.08 -9.57 -17.81
C PHE A 283 -0.75 -10.29 -17.64
N TYR A 284 -0.70 -11.56 -18.02
CA TYR A 284 0.49 -12.39 -17.88
C TYR A 284 1.50 -12.08 -18.99
N GLU A 285 1.02 -11.72 -20.19
CA GLU A 285 1.86 -11.52 -21.39
C GLU A 285 2.78 -10.29 -21.31
N VAL A 286 2.58 -9.38 -20.35
CA VAL A 286 3.28 -8.08 -20.26
C VAL A 286 4.22 -7.97 -19.04
N ILE A 287 4.40 -9.04 -18.26
CA ILE A 287 5.34 -9.06 -17.12
C ILE A 287 6.79 -9.13 -17.65
N LYS A 288 7.41 -7.96 -17.95
CA LYS A 288 8.83 -7.83 -18.38
C LYS A 288 9.77 -7.58 -17.21
N SER A 289 11.00 -8.11 -17.25
CA SER A 289 11.99 -8.21 -16.16
C SER A 289 12.71 -6.92 -15.70
N GLU A 290 12.23 -5.73 -16.06
CA GLU A 290 12.77 -4.45 -15.54
C GLU A 290 11.61 -3.64 -14.97
N GLN A 291 11.53 -3.50 -13.65
CA GLN A 291 10.27 -3.10 -13.03
C GLN A 291 10.41 -2.06 -11.93
N SER A 292 9.61 -0.99 -12.06
CA SER A 292 9.37 -0.02 -11.01
C SER A 292 8.65 -0.68 -9.82
N SER A 293 8.77 -0.09 -8.63
CA SER A 293 8.19 -0.62 -7.38
C SER A 293 6.70 -0.97 -7.48
N ASN A 294 5.91 -0.20 -8.22
CA ASN A 294 4.47 -0.45 -8.38
C ASN A 294 4.15 -1.70 -9.21
N VAL A 295 4.99 -2.03 -10.21
CA VAL A 295 4.82 -3.25 -11.00
C VAL A 295 5.18 -4.47 -10.15
N LEU A 296 6.25 -4.38 -9.34
CA LEU A 296 6.62 -5.43 -8.39
C LEU A 296 5.49 -5.71 -7.37
N ILE A 297 4.86 -4.67 -6.82
CA ILE A 297 3.71 -4.80 -5.92
C ILE A 297 2.53 -5.46 -6.65
N LEU A 298 2.25 -5.06 -7.90
CA LEU A 298 1.19 -5.68 -8.70
C LEU A 298 1.44 -7.17 -8.93
N ILE A 299 2.68 -7.56 -9.21
CA ILE A 299 3.06 -8.97 -9.35
C ILE A 299 2.89 -9.73 -8.04
N ASP A 300 3.36 -9.17 -6.93
CA ASP A 300 3.21 -9.79 -5.60
C ASP A 300 1.73 -10.12 -5.33
N VAL A 301 0.86 -9.12 -5.51
CA VAL A 301 -0.59 -9.25 -5.33
C VAL A 301 -1.17 -10.33 -6.25
N ILE A 302 -0.79 -10.35 -7.54
CA ILE A 302 -1.28 -11.35 -8.51
C ILE A 302 -0.82 -12.75 -8.10
N LEU A 303 0.45 -12.93 -7.74
CA LEU A 303 1.01 -14.23 -7.38
C LEU A 303 0.35 -14.79 -6.12
N GLN A 304 0.22 -13.98 -5.07
CA GLN A 304 -0.47 -14.37 -3.85
C GLN A 304 -1.92 -14.80 -4.14
N PHE A 305 -2.60 -14.06 -5.01
CA PHE A 305 -3.98 -14.38 -5.39
C PHE A 305 -4.09 -15.69 -6.19
N LEU A 306 -3.18 -15.93 -7.13
CA LEU A 306 -3.12 -17.19 -7.88
C LEU A 306 -2.92 -18.41 -6.98
N LEU A 307 -1.98 -18.28 -6.05
CA LEU A 307 -1.61 -19.31 -5.09
C LEU A 307 -2.82 -19.67 -4.20
N TYR A 308 -3.58 -18.66 -3.78
CA TYR A 308 -4.83 -18.86 -3.06
C TYR A 308 -5.90 -19.61 -3.87
N ILE A 309 -6.13 -19.23 -5.14
CA ILE A 309 -7.11 -19.91 -6.00
C ILE A 309 -6.78 -21.39 -6.13
N LEU A 310 -5.50 -21.71 -6.36
CA LEU A 310 -5.04 -23.08 -6.51
C LEU A 310 -5.29 -23.90 -5.24
N GLN A 311 -4.93 -23.35 -4.08
CA GLN A 311 -5.09 -24.01 -2.78
C GLN A 311 -6.55 -24.20 -2.36
N THR A 312 -7.45 -23.28 -2.73
CA THR A 312 -8.84 -23.29 -2.22
C THR A 312 -9.87 -23.87 -3.17
N GLN A 313 -9.60 -23.90 -4.48
CA GLN A 313 -10.63 -24.19 -5.50
C GLN A 313 -10.38 -25.44 -6.33
N ASN A 314 -9.24 -26.13 -6.14
CA ASN A 314 -8.84 -27.27 -6.96
C ASN A 314 -8.93 -26.95 -8.47
N MET A 315 -8.47 -25.75 -8.84
CA MET A 315 -8.48 -25.23 -10.22
C MET A 315 -7.23 -25.62 -11.01
N ILE A 316 -6.46 -26.57 -10.48
CA ILE A 316 -5.20 -27.06 -11.05
C ILE A 316 -5.38 -27.45 -12.53
N CYS A 317 -6.50 -28.09 -12.88
CA CYS A 317 -6.79 -28.48 -14.27
C CYS A 317 -6.97 -27.29 -15.22
N PHE A 318 -7.56 -26.17 -14.77
CA PHE A 318 -7.70 -24.95 -15.57
C PHE A 318 -6.33 -24.33 -15.86
N PHE A 319 -5.50 -24.17 -14.82
CA PHE A 319 -4.15 -23.64 -15.00
C PHE A 319 -3.26 -24.56 -15.84
N ARG A 320 -3.37 -25.88 -15.68
CA ARG A 320 -2.69 -26.87 -16.55
C ARG A 320 -3.08 -26.77 -18.02
N SER A 321 -4.33 -26.37 -18.29
CA SER A 321 -4.83 -26.21 -19.66
C SER A 321 -4.41 -24.89 -20.31
N ASN A 322 -3.94 -23.90 -19.53
CA ASN A 322 -3.44 -22.63 -20.04
C ASN A 322 -1.90 -22.66 -20.14
N ILE A 323 -1.39 -23.04 -21.31
CA ILE A 323 0.04 -23.31 -21.55
C ILE A 323 0.94 -22.09 -21.29
N LEU A 324 0.43 -20.86 -21.47
CA LEU A 324 1.21 -19.63 -21.29
C LEU A 324 1.48 -19.29 -19.81
N SER A 325 0.60 -19.69 -18.91
CA SER A 325 0.70 -19.30 -17.50
C SER A 325 1.93 -19.91 -16.80
N PRO A 326 2.26 -21.21 -16.96
CA PRO A 326 3.50 -21.76 -16.44
C PRO A 326 4.77 -21.12 -17.02
N ASP A 327 4.79 -20.77 -18.30
CA ASP A 327 5.98 -20.17 -18.94
C ASP A 327 6.27 -18.77 -18.37
N ILE A 328 5.22 -17.97 -18.14
CA ILE A 328 5.35 -16.61 -17.57
C ILE A 328 5.77 -16.67 -16.10
N LEU A 329 5.16 -17.57 -15.32
CA LEU A 329 5.55 -17.78 -13.94
C LEU A 329 7.01 -18.25 -13.82
N LEU A 330 7.48 -19.04 -14.79
CA LEU A 330 8.87 -19.45 -14.83
C LEU A 330 9.81 -18.27 -15.12
N ILE A 331 9.46 -17.39 -16.07
CA ILE A 331 10.21 -16.15 -16.32
C ILE A 331 10.32 -15.30 -15.06
N ILE A 332 9.22 -15.16 -14.30
CA ILE A 332 9.23 -14.43 -13.02
C ILE A 332 10.14 -15.12 -12.00
N ALA A 333 10.01 -16.44 -11.85
CA ALA A 333 10.76 -17.21 -10.88
C ALA A 333 12.29 -17.23 -11.15
N GLU A 334 12.69 -17.23 -12.42
CA GLU A 334 14.10 -17.30 -12.82
C GLU A 334 14.76 -15.92 -12.96
N ASN A 335 14.02 -14.86 -13.27
CA ASN A 335 14.59 -13.55 -13.58
C ASN A 335 14.26 -12.45 -12.56
N SER A 336 13.40 -12.71 -11.57
CA SER A 336 13.11 -11.73 -10.51
C SER A 336 14.34 -11.51 -9.63
N SER A 337 14.65 -10.24 -9.34
CA SER A 337 15.65 -9.84 -8.35
C SER A 337 15.13 -9.88 -6.90
N CYS A 338 13.85 -10.20 -6.71
CA CYS A 338 13.21 -10.32 -5.40
C CYS A 338 12.85 -11.79 -5.14
N ASP A 339 13.51 -12.40 -4.16
CA ASP A 339 13.33 -13.83 -3.86
C ASP A 339 11.91 -14.18 -3.42
N LYS A 340 11.23 -13.28 -2.68
CA LYS A 340 9.82 -13.45 -2.28
C LYS A 340 8.90 -13.67 -3.49
N LEU A 341 9.06 -12.88 -4.55
CA LEU A 341 8.29 -13.05 -5.78
C LEU A 341 8.62 -14.36 -6.48
N SER A 342 9.91 -14.71 -6.53
CA SER A 342 10.36 -15.98 -7.12
C SER A 342 9.76 -17.18 -6.40
N LEU A 343 9.69 -17.13 -5.07
CA LEU A 343 9.08 -18.18 -4.26
C LEU A 343 7.59 -18.30 -4.46
N TYR A 344 6.85 -17.18 -4.51
CA TYR A 344 5.43 -17.25 -4.82
C TYR A 344 5.19 -17.79 -6.22
N ALA A 345 5.98 -17.38 -7.22
CA ALA A 345 5.89 -17.94 -8.56
C ALA A 345 6.17 -19.45 -8.57
N TYR A 346 7.21 -19.92 -7.86
CA TYR A 346 7.49 -21.34 -7.71
C TYR A 346 6.39 -22.12 -6.99
N ALA A 347 5.77 -21.53 -5.97
CA ALA A 347 4.68 -22.16 -5.24
C ALA A 347 3.39 -22.25 -6.09
N VAL A 348 3.13 -21.28 -6.98
CA VAL A 348 2.08 -21.42 -8.00
C VAL A 348 2.46 -22.53 -9.00
N LEU A 349 3.71 -22.55 -9.46
CA LEU A 349 4.20 -23.58 -10.40
C LEU A 349 4.15 -24.99 -9.82
N SER A 350 4.39 -25.18 -8.52
CA SER A 350 4.34 -26.51 -7.87
C SER A 350 2.94 -27.11 -7.85
N GLU A 351 1.91 -26.27 -7.77
CA GLU A 351 0.52 -26.70 -7.84
C GLU A 351 0.09 -27.01 -9.30
N VAL A 352 0.61 -26.25 -10.27
CA VAL A 352 0.20 -26.33 -11.67
C VAL A 352 0.97 -27.39 -12.46
N LEU A 353 2.28 -27.49 -12.29
CA LEU A 353 3.12 -28.41 -13.07
C LEU A 353 2.99 -29.86 -12.62
N THR A 354 3.54 -30.77 -13.42
CA THR A 354 3.76 -32.17 -13.03
C THR A 354 5.07 -32.29 -12.26
N ASP A 355 5.18 -33.30 -11.39
CA ASP A 355 6.38 -33.58 -10.60
C ASP A 355 7.66 -33.68 -11.47
N GLU A 356 7.55 -34.24 -12.68
CA GLU A 356 8.67 -34.34 -13.62
C GLU A 356 9.13 -32.98 -14.15
N LYS A 357 8.19 -32.08 -14.48
CA LYS A 357 8.52 -30.71 -14.91
C LYS A 357 9.07 -29.90 -13.74
N LEU A 358 8.49 -30.03 -12.55
CA LEU A 358 8.95 -29.35 -11.35
C LEU A 358 10.37 -29.75 -10.96
N LYS A 359 10.71 -31.04 -11.03
CA LYS A 359 12.08 -31.55 -10.82
C LYS A 359 13.09 -30.94 -11.79
N GLY A 360 12.65 -30.59 -13.01
CA GLY A 360 13.49 -29.93 -14.01
C GLY A 360 13.82 -28.47 -13.68
N LEU A 361 13.01 -27.80 -12.85
CA LEU A 361 13.13 -26.36 -12.57
C LEU A 361 14.25 -25.98 -11.57
N LYS A 362 15.01 -26.94 -11.03
CA LYS A 362 16.08 -26.70 -10.02
C LYS A 362 15.66 -25.78 -8.85
N VAL A 363 14.36 -25.75 -8.51
CA VAL A 363 13.75 -24.88 -7.48
C VAL A 363 14.48 -24.95 -6.14
N THR A 364 15.04 -26.12 -5.81
CA THR A 364 15.86 -26.34 -4.61
C THR A 364 17.04 -25.39 -4.51
N ASP A 365 17.68 -25.00 -5.60
CA ASP A 365 18.84 -24.09 -5.55
C ASP A 365 18.39 -22.68 -5.14
N SER A 366 17.27 -22.19 -5.68
CA SER A 366 16.69 -20.88 -5.32
C SER A 366 16.09 -20.87 -3.91
N ILE A 367 15.39 -21.93 -3.49
CA ILE A 367 14.85 -22.05 -2.13
C ILE A 367 16.00 -22.18 -1.12
N CYS A 368 17.04 -22.95 -1.44
CA CYS A 368 18.22 -23.07 -0.58
C CYS A 368 18.91 -21.72 -0.46
N ASN A 369 19.14 -20.99 -1.56
CA ASN A 369 19.73 -19.64 -1.50
C ASN A 369 18.87 -18.71 -0.65
N PHE A 370 17.57 -18.61 -0.89
CA PHE A 370 16.68 -17.77 -0.08
C PHE A 370 16.67 -18.15 1.41
N LEU A 371 16.59 -19.44 1.74
CA LEU A 371 16.64 -19.90 3.13
C LEU A 371 18.02 -19.62 3.73
N PHE A 372 19.09 -19.72 2.95
CA PHE A 372 20.45 -19.40 3.37
C PHE A 372 20.60 -17.89 3.61
N ASP A 373 20.06 -17.05 2.73
CA ASP A 373 20.06 -15.59 2.83
C ASP A 373 19.21 -15.14 4.04
N ILE A 374 18.05 -15.76 4.31
CA ILE A 374 17.29 -15.55 5.54
C ILE A 374 18.09 -15.97 6.78
N LEU A 375 18.76 -17.12 6.73
CA LEU A 375 19.57 -17.62 7.85
C LEU A 375 20.81 -16.75 8.08
N GLU A 376 21.40 -16.19 7.02
CA GLU A 376 22.54 -15.28 7.06
C GLU A 376 22.15 -13.88 7.53
N GLN A 377 20.97 -13.38 7.15
CA GLN A 377 20.45 -12.09 7.63
C GLN A 377 19.84 -12.19 9.04
N GLY A 378 19.40 -13.38 9.45
CA GLY A 378 18.86 -13.65 10.78
C GLY A 378 19.91 -14.03 11.85
N TRP A 379 21.20 -14.14 11.48
CA TRP A 379 22.34 -14.39 12.37
C TRP A 379 23.26 -13.17 12.40
#